data_AF-A0A6G6IV23-F1
#
_entry.id   AF-A0A6G6IV23-F1
#
_cell.length_a   1.000
_cell.length_b   1.000
_cell.length_c   1.000
_cell.angle_alpha   90.00
_cell.angle_beta   90.00
_cell.angle_gamma   90.00
#
_symmetry.space_group_name_H-M   'P 1'
#
loop_
_entity.id
_entity.type
_entity.pdbx_description
1 polymer ?
#
loop_
_entity_poly.entity_id
_entity_poly.type
_entity_poly.pdbx_seq_one_letter_code
_entity_poly.pdbx_strand_id
1 'polypeptide(L)'
;MEQNPYAAPQVELVDTRAPTPFLVGDWSSGKLRLLAGLTLALLLTDLTLIGIGMVARLPGGPKFLMPYEEWLGALSMLLGCFLAWRSTRLLEDRFAARGLRWPMWILIVIAVVMQVFSMLFDVDLTGSRQSNATVYFMMMYLPSGLVQLWYGIRVLKIQLPFTSVKVMGWFDVVSGICLASIVLFAFGTLLSIINTIPLALIFLRAAGEQERAAR
;
A
#
# COMPACT_ATOMS: atom_id res chain seq x y z
N MET A 1 -8.85 19.62 51.55
CA MET A 1 -8.62 18.86 50.30
C MET A 1 -9.92 18.14 49.98
N GLU A 2 -10.72 18.72 49.10
CA GLU A 2 -12.04 18.18 48.71
C GLU A 2 -11.83 16.95 47.82
N GLN A 3 -12.15 15.76 48.34
CA GLN A 3 -12.23 14.55 47.53
C GLN A 3 -13.57 14.57 46.79
N ASN A 4 -13.53 14.89 45.50
CA ASN A 4 -14.71 14.89 44.63
C ASN A 4 -15.08 13.43 44.24
N PRO A 5 -16.18 12.86 44.76
CA PRO A 5 -16.58 11.48 44.50
C PRO A 5 -17.18 11.27 43.09
N TYR A 6 -17.40 12.34 42.32
CA TYR A 6 -17.87 12.30 40.94
C TYR A 6 -16.76 12.56 39.92
N ALA A 7 -15.49 12.55 40.35
CA ALA A 7 -14.37 12.61 39.43
C ALA A 7 -14.42 11.38 38.50
N ALA A 8 -14.57 11.63 37.20
CA ALA A 8 -14.55 10.57 36.20
C ALA A 8 -13.26 9.75 36.39
N PRO A 9 -13.34 8.42 36.52
CA PRO A 9 -12.16 7.59 36.66
C PRO A 9 -11.28 7.81 35.43
N GLN A 10 -10.08 8.35 35.65
CA GLN A 10 -9.03 8.49 34.62
C GLN A 10 -8.42 7.12 34.34
N VAL A 11 -9.25 6.17 33.93
CA VAL A 11 -8.78 4.94 33.31
C VAL A 11 -8.66 5.26 31.83
N GLU A 12 -7.47 5.08 31.25
CA GLU A 12 -7.31 5.06 29.80
C GLU A 12 -8.27 3.99 29.25
N LEU A 13 -9.41 4.41 28.72
CA LEU A 13 -10.48 3.53 28.21
C LEU A 13 -10.09 2.75 26.95
N VAL A 14 -8.86 2.92 26.47
CA VAL A 14 -8.27 2.13 25.40
C VAL A 14 -6.93 1.69 25.94
N ASP A 15 -6.71 0.38 26.04
CA ASP A 15 -5.40 -0.20 26.33
C ASP A 15 -4.42 0.33 25.26
N THR A 16 -3.70 1.40 25.57
CA THR A 16 -2.61 1.97 24.75
C THR A 16 -1.44 0.99 24.70
N ARG A 17 -1.48 -0.06 25.54
CA ARG A 17 -0.49 -1.12 25.58
C ARG A 17 -0.59 -1.99 24.34
N ALA A 18 0.58 -2.18 23.77
CA ALA A 18 0.80 -3.06 22.67
C ALA A 18 0.38 -4.51 23.00
N PRO A 19 -0.49 -5.16 22.21
CA PRO A 19 -0.85 -6.55 22.47
C PRO A 19 0.40 -7.45 22.51
N THR A 20 0.41 -8.39 23.45
CA THR A 20 1.49 -9.35 23.68
C THR A 20 2.01 -10.09 22.43
N PRO A 21 1.19 -10.51 21.44
CA PRO A 21 1.71 -11.10 20.20
C PRO A 21 2.55 -10.12 19.35
N PHE A 22 2.28 -8.82 19.41
CA PHE A 22 3.11 -7.80 18.75
C PHE A 22 4.41 -7.53 19.52
N LEU A 23 4.40 -7.65 20.85
CA LEU A 23 5.58 -7.41 21.70
C LEU A 23 6.53 -8.61 21.80
N VAL A 24 6.00 -9.84 21.79
CA VAL A 24 6.74 -11.09 22.02
C VAL A 24 6.93 -11.90 20.72
N GLY A 25 6.25 -11.53 19.64
CA GLY A 25 6.34 -12.21 18.34
C GLY A 25 7.62 -11.90 17.55
N ASP A 26 7.64 -12.30 16.28
CA ASP A 26 8.80 -12.18 15.36
C ASP A 26 9.19 -10.74 14.95
N TRP A 27 8.52 -9.75 15.52
CA TRP A 27 8.70 -8.33 15.21
C TRP A 27 9.87 -7.78 16.03
N SER A 28 10.79 -7.08 15.36
CA SER A 28 11.85 -6.33 16.01
C SER A 28 11.87 -4.90 15.47
N SER A 29 12.29 -3.94 16.30
CA SER A 29 12.42 -2.54 15.90
C SER A 29 13.28 -2.37 14.64
N GLY A 30 14.36 -3.16 14.52
CA GLY A 30 15.21 -3.18 13.32
C GLY A 30 14.48 -3.68 12.06
N LYS A 31 13.71 -4.77 12.15
CA LYS A 31 12.91 -5.28 11.02
C LYS A 31 11.84 -4.28 10.57
N LEU A 32 11.20 -3.58 11.52
CA LEU A 32 10.18 -2.57 11.23
C LEU A 32 10.77 -1.32 10.57
N ARG A 33 11.95 -0.86 11.01
CA ARG A 33 12.69 0.22 10.33
C ARG A 33 13.14 -0.17 8.93
N LEU A 34 13.57 -1.42 8.74
CA LEU A 34 13.92 -1.95 7.42
C LEU A 34 12.70 -1.97 6.50
N LEU A 35 11.52 -2.40 6.99
CA LEU A 35 10.27 -2.35 6.24
C LEU A 35 9.88 -0.91 5.87
N ALA A 36 10.05 0.05 6.79
CA ALA A 36 9.84 1.46 6.48
C ALA A 36 10.82 1.97 5.40
N GLY A 37 12.09 1.57 5.49
CA GLY A 37 13.09 1.88 4.46
C GLY A 37 12.72 1.28 3.10
N LEU A 38 12.23 0.04 3.07
CA LEU A 38 11.76 -0.61 1.86
C LEU A 38 10.51 0.06 1.27
N THR A 39 9.58 0.54 2.09
CA THR A 39 8.43 1.33 1.59
C THR A 39 8.87 2.65 0.97
N LEU A 40 9.87 3.31 1.54
CA LEU A 40 10.44 4.54 0.95
C LEU A 40 11.21 4.24 -0.33
N ALA A 41 11.94 3.12 -0.38
CA ALA A 41 12.60 2.67 -1.60
C ALA A 41 11.59 2.33 -2.70
N LEU A 42 10.46 1.70 -2.36
CA LEU A 42 9.36 1.46 -3.29
C LEU A 42 8.79 2.78 -3.82
N LEU A 43 8.47 3.74 -2.94
CA LEU A 43 8.00 5.07 -3.32
C LEU A 43 8.97 5.75 -4.30
N LEU A 44 10.28 5.71 -4.01
CA LEU A 44 11.30 6.28 -4.88
C LEU A 44 11.36 5.56 -6.23
N THR A 45 11.20 4.24 -6.22
CA THR A 45 11.20 3.40 -7.43
C THR A 45 9.99 3.73 -8.31
N ASP A 46 8.79 3.85 -7.74
CA ASP A 46 7.57 4.21 -8.47
C ASP A 46 7.66 5.62 -9.06
N LEU A 47 8.24 6.57 -8.31
CA LEU A 47 8.49 7.91 -8.80
C LEU A 47 9.50 7.91 -9.97
N THR A 48 10.52 7.06 -9.88
CA THR A 48 11.53 6.89 -10.94
C THR A 48 10.91 6.27 -12.19
N LEU A 49 10.02 5.29 -12.04
CA LEU A 49 9.26 4.69 -13.15
C LEU A 49 8.37 5.71 -13.85
N ILE A 50 7.69 6.59 -13.11
CA ILE A 50 6.93 7.70 -13.71
C ILE A 50 7.87 8.61 -14.52
N GLY A 51 9.03 8.97 -13.96
CA GLY A 51 10.02 9.80 -14.63
C GLY A 51 10.56 9.17 -15.92
N ILE A 52 10.93 7.89 -15.87
CA ILE A 52 11.38 7.13 -17.04
C ILE A 52 10.26 7.05 -18.08
N GLY A 53 9.04 6.71 -17.66
CA GLY A 53 7.89 6.64 -18.55
C GLY A 53 7.54 7.98 -19.20
N MET A 54 7.84 9.12 -18.56
CA MET A 54 7.71 10.43 -19.19
C MET A 54 8.82 10.69 -20.21
N VAL A 55 10.08 10.40 -19.86
CA VAL A 55 11.26 10.65 -20.73
C VAL A 55 11.29 9.72 -21.94
N ALA A 56 10.98 8.43 -21.75
CA ALA A 56 10.98 7.43 -22.81
C ALA A 56 9.91 7.72 -23.88
N ARG A 57 8.85 8.43 -23.51
CA ARG A 57 7.72 8.79 -24.37
C ARG A 57 7.88 10.15 -25.06
N LEU A 58 8.94 10.91 -24.78
CA LEU A 58 9.24 12.14 -25.52
C LEU A 58 9.65 11.83 -26.98
N PRO A 59 9.37 12.72 -27.94
CA PRO A 59 9.84 12.55 -29.33
C PRO A 59 11.37 12.49 -29.35
N GLY A 60 11.94 11.34 -29.75
CA GLY A 60 13.39 11.10 -29.69
C GLY A 60 13.90 10.54 -28.37
N GLY A 61 13.01 10.06 -27.50
CA GLY A 61 13.35 9.45 -26.22
C GLY A 61 14.30 8.24 -26.35
N PRO A 62 15.18 8.00 -25.36
CA PRO A 62 16.15 6.92 -25.42
C PRO A 62 15.48 5.55 -25.31
N LYS A 63 15.47 4.78 -26.40
CA LYS A 63 14.86 3.43 -26.44
C LYS A 63 15.51 2.40 -25.51
N PHE A 64 16.75 2.64 -25.06
CA PHE A 64 17.43 1.77 -24.10
C PHE A 64 16.77 1.77 -22.71
N LEU A 65 15.89 2.74 -22.42
CA LEU A 65 15.16 2.81 -21.15
C LEU A 65 13.99 1.83 -21.07
N MET A 66 13.48 1.33 -22.21
CA MET A 66 12.29 0.46 -22.24
C MET A 66 12.50 -0.86 -21.49
N PRO A 67 13.58 -1.64 -21.73
CA PRO A 67 13.82 -2.87 -20.95
C PRO A 67 14.02 -2.58 -19.46
N TYR A 68 14.64 -1.44 -19.13
CA TYR A 68 14.88 -1.05 -17.75
C TYR A 68 13.56 -0.70 -17.02
N GLU A 69 12.62 -0.03 -17.69
CA GLU A 69 11.28 0.26 -17.18
C GLU A 69 10.52 -1.04 -16.86
N GLU A 70 10.58 -2.04 -17.75
CA GLU A 70 9.92 -3.34 -17.54
C GLU A 70 10.48 -4.12 -16.34
N TRP A 71 11.81 -4.25 -16.25
CA TRP A 71 12.45 -4.96 -15.13
C TRP A 71 12.27 -4.24 -13.81
N LEU A 72 12.39 -2.91 -13.82
CA LEU A 72 12.20 -2.09 -12.63
C LEU A 72 10.74 -2.12 -12.16
N GLY A 73 9.78 -2.13 -13.09
CA GLY A 73 8.36 -2.33 -12.80
C GLY A 73 8.05 -3.69 -12.20
N ALA A 74 8.67 -4.76 -12.72
CA ALA A 74 8.54 -6.10 -12.14
C ALA A 74 9.07 -6.16 -10.70
N LEU A 75 10.23 -5.55 -10.46
CA LEU A 75 10.85 -5.49 -9.14
C LEU A 75 10.02 -4.65 -8.16
N SER A 76 9.48 -3.50 -8.60
CA SER A 76 8.61 -2.67 -7.77
C SER A 76 7.31 -3.40 -7.42
N MET A 77 6.72 -4.11 -8.37
CA MET A 77 5.53 -4.92 -8.18
C MET A 77 5.77 -6.05 -7.16
N LEU A 78 6.89 -6.78 -7.26
CA LEU A 78 7.25 -7.82 -6.29
C LEU A 78 7.45 -7.24 -4.88
N LEU A 79 8.16 -6.11 -4.80
CA LEU A 79 8.39 -5.41 -3.54
C LEU A 79 7.08 -4.90 -2.94
N GLY A 80 6.18 -4.35 -3.75
CA GLY A 80 4.83 -3.92 -3.37
C GLY A 80 3.99 -5.06 -2.82
N CYS A 81 3.98 -6.22 -3.48
CA CYS A 81 3.29 -7.42 -3.00
C CYS A 81 3.84 -7.90 -1.65
N PHE A 82 5.17 -7.93 -1.49
CA PHE A 82 5.82 -8.30 -0.24
C PHE A 82 5.46 -7.34 0.91
N LEU A 83 5.50 -6.04 0.65
CA LEU A 83 5.19 -5.00 1.63
C LEU A 83 3.72 -5.02 2.03
N ALA A 84 2.80 -5.19 1.09
CA ALA A 84 1.37 -5.28 1.36
C ALA A 84 1.02 -6.55 2.16
N TRP A 85 1.73 -7.66 1.91
CA TRP A 85 1.56 -8.88 2.71
C TRP A 85 2.06 -8.68 4.14
N ARG A 86 3.22 -8.02 4.31
CA ARG A 86 3.78 -7.70 5.63
C ARG A 86 2.95 -6.68 6.40
N SER A 87 2.40 -5.67 5.75
CA SER A 87 1.54 -4.67 6.39
C SER A 87 0.25 -5.30 6.89
N THR A 88 -0.34 -6.21 6.12
CA THR A 88 -1.53 -6.96 6.54
C THR A 88 -1.24 -7.81 7.78
N ARG A 89 -0.11 -8.52 7.82
CA ARG A 89 0.31 -9.27 9.03
C ARG A 89 0.50 -8.36 10.24
N LEU A 90 1.12 -7.19 10.05
CA LEU A 90 1.27 -6.21 11.12
C LEU A 90 -0.09 -5.77 11.67
N LEU A 91 -1.05 -5.48 10.80
CA LEU A 91 -2.41 -5.09 11.19
C LEU A 91 -3.14 -6.23 11.92
N GLU A 92 -2.91 -7.48 11.52
CA GLU A 92 -3.47 -8.65 12.20
C GLU A 92 -2.89 -8.85 13.59
N ASP A 93 -1.57 -8.83 13.74
CA ASP A 93 -0.89 -9.02 15.02
C ASP A 93 -1.14 -7.86 15.99
N ARG A 94 -1.30 -6.64 15.45
CA ARG A 94 -1.47 -5.42 16.24
C ARG A 94 -2.92 -5.12 16.62
N PHE A 95 -3.87 -5.34 15.71
CA PHE A 95 -5.27 -4.93 15.89
C PHE A 95 -6.24 -6.09 15.87
N ALA A 96 -5.75 -7.34 15.89
CA ALA A 96 -6.57 -8.55 15.75
C ALA A 96 -7.51 -8.48 14.54
N ALA A 97 -7.06 -7.83 13.46
CA ALA A 97 -7.82 -7.52 12.26
C ALA A 97 -8.16 -8.77 11.43
N ARG A 98 -9.07 -9.62 11.93
CA ARG A 98 -9.45 -10.87 11.26
C ARG A 98 -10.24 -10.59 9.99
N GLY A 99 -9.73 -11.11 8.86
CA GLY A 99 -10.45 -11.10 7.57
C GLY A 99 -9.92 -10.12 6.53
N LEU A 100 -8.67 -9.63 6.70
CA LEU A 100 -7.96 -8.81 5.72
C LEU A 100 -7.08 -9.63 4.75
N ARG A 101 -6.76 -10.89 5.10
CA ARG A 101 -5.97 -11.80 4.24
C ARG A 101 -6.58 -12.04 2.87
N TRP A 102 -7.90 -12.16 2.81
CA TRP A 102 -8.61 -12.51 1.58
C TRP A 102 -8.52 -11.41 0.51
N PRO A 103 -8.90 -10.14 0.79
CA PRO A 103 -8.71 -9.07 -0.19
C PRO A 103 -7.22 -8.85 -0.53
N MET A 104 -6.32 -9.03 0.44
CA MET A 104 -4.88 -8.91 0.22
C MET A 104 -4.34 -9.94 -0.80
N TRP A 105 -4.74 -11.21 -0.68
CA TRP A 105 -4.34 -12.24 -1.64
C TRP A 105 -4.89 -11.97 -3.04
N ILE A 106 -6.13 -11.48 -3.13
CA ILE A 106 -6.72 -11.12 -4.43
C ILE A 106 -5.94 -9.97 -5.08
N LEU A 107 -5.53 -8.95 -4.31
CA LEU A 107 -4.69 -7.87 -4.83
C LEU A 107 -3.35 -8.39 -5.36
N ILE A 108 -2.68 -9.29 -4.64
CA ILE A 108 -1.42 -9.90 -5.11
C ILE A 108 -1.66 -10.64 -6.41
N VAL A 109 -2.68 -11.51 -6.47
CA VAL A 109 -2.97 -12.29 -7.67
C VAL A 109 -3.25 -11.38 -8.85
N ILE A 110 -4.10 -10.36 -8.68
CA ILE A 110 -4.40 -9.40 -9.74
C ILE A 110 -3.14 -8.65 -10.17
N ALA A 111 -2.31 -8.17 -9.24
CA ALA A 111 -1.05 -7.52 -9.56
C ALA A 111 -0.11 -8.43 -10.37
N VAL A 112 0.02 -9.71 -9.99
CA VAL A 112 0.83 -10.71 -10.72
C VAL A 112 0.30 -10.88 -12.14
N VAL A 113 -1.02 -11.06 -12.29
CA VAL A 113 -1.62 -11.23 -13.62
C VAL A 113 -1.43 -9.98 -14.47
N MET A 114 -1.61 -8.77 -13.91
CA MET A 114 -1.38 -7.52 -14.62
C MET A 114 0.08 -7.37 -15.05
N GLN A 115 1.04 -7.69 -14.18
CA GLN A 115 2.47 -7.62 -14.50
C GLN A 115 2.85 -8.61 -15.61
N VAL A 116 2.39 -9.86 -15.53
CA VAL A 116 2.62 -10.89 -16.54
C VAL A 116 1.98 -10.48 -17.88
N PHE A 117 0.76 -9.93 -17.84
CA PHE A 117 0.09 -9.43 -19.03
C PHE A 117 0.87 -8.30 -19.68
N SER A 118 1.40 -7.36 -18.89
CA SER A 118 2.23 -6.26 -19.37
C SER A 118 3.56 -6.70 -19.96
N MET A 119 4.11 -7.85 -19.55
CA MET A 119 5.35 -8.41 -20.12
C MET A 119 5.09 -9.22 -21.41
N LEU A 120 3.96 -9.92 -21.48
CA LEU A 120 3.62 -10.76 -22.63
C LEU A 120 3.05 -9.95 -23.80
N PHE A 121 2.37 -8.85 -23.50
CA PHE A 121 1.79 -7.96 -24.48
C PHE A 121 2.46 -6.59 -24.37
N ASP A 122 2.98 -6.09 -25.49
CA ASP A 122 3.54 -4.73 -25.59
C ASP A 122 2.39 -3.71 -25.43
N VAL A 123 2.03 -3.43 -24.18
CA VAL A 123 0.91 -2.55 -23.82
C VAL A 123 1.38 -1.10 -23.96
N ASP A 124 1.06 -0.51 -25.10
CA ASP A 124 1.26 0.92 -25.32
C ASP A 124 0.01 1.70 -24.87
N LEU A 125 0.13 2.47 -23.79
CA LEU A 125 -0.92 3.32 -23.23
C LEU A 125 -1.08 4.66 -23.98
N THR A 126 -0.20 4.97 -24.93
CA THR A 126 -0.10 6.29 -25.58
C THR A 126 -0.81 6.39 -26.94
N GLY A 127 -1.51 5.34 -27.37
CA GLY A 127 -2.46 5.41 -28.49
C GLY A 127 -1.84 5.38 -29.90
N SER A 128 -0.54 5.12 -30.03
CA SER A 128 0.11 4.95 -31.35
C SER A 128 -0.40 3.68 -32.08
N ARG A 129 -0.85 2.68 -31.31
CA ARG A 129 -1.50 1.48 -31.79
C ARG A 129 -2.49 0.99 -30.74
N GLN A 130 -3.78 1.28 -30.92
CA GLN A 130 -4.86 0.71 -30.10
C GLN A 130 -4.94 -0.80 -30.37
N SER A 131 -4.03 -1.55 -29.76
CA SER A 131 -4.07 -3.01 -29.77
C SER A 131 -5.17 -3.46 -28.82
N ASN A 132 -5.90 -4.52 -29.18
CA ASN A 132 -6.90 -5.14 -28.29
C ASN A 132 -6.30 -5.44 -26.90
N ALA A 133 -4.98 -5.71 -26.83
CA ALA A 133 -4.25 -5.91 -25.58
C ALA A 133 -4.30 -4.71 -24.63
N THR A 134 -4.18 -3.48 -25.11
CA THR A 134 -4.23 -2.27 -24.27
C THR A 134 -5.62 -2.11 -23.63
N VAL A 135 -6.68 -2.42 -24.37
CA VAL A 135 -8.06 -2.39 -23.86
C VAL A 135 -8.26 -3.44 -22.78
N TYR A 136 -7.78 -4.67 -22.98
CA TYR A 136 -7.85 -5.72 -21.96
C TYR A 136 -7.08 -5.35 -20.70
N PHE A 137 -5.89 -4.76 -20.84
CA PHE A 137 -5.10 -4.27 -19.71
C PHE A 137 -5.83 -3.16 -18.94
N MET A 138 -6.45 -2.21 -19.65
CA MET A 138 -7.27 -1.17 -19.02
C MET A 138 -8.48 -1.74 -18.28
N MET A 139 -9.16 -2.74 -18.84
CA MET A 139 -10.26 -3.43 -18.16
C MET A 139 -9.84 -4.13 -16.87
N MET A 140 -8.58 -4.59 -16.76
CA MET A 140 -8.06 -5.21 -15.53
C MET A 140 -7.89 -4.21 -14.37
N TYR A 141 -7.90 -2.90 -14.61
CA TYR A 141 -7.90 -1.90 -13.52
C TYR A 141 -9.22 -1.81 -12.77
N LEU A 142 -10.32 -2.23 -13.41
CA LEU A 142 -11.63 -2.26 -12.78
C LEU A 142 -11.70 -3.27 -11.61
N PRO A 143 -11.33 -4.56 -11.79
CA PRO A 143 -11.28 -5.50 -10.68
C PRO A 143 -10.18 -5.12 -9.66
N SER A 144 -9.04 -4.55 -10.07
CA SER A 144 -8.01 -4.14 -9.10
C SER A 144 -8.50 -2.99 -8.21
N GLY A 145 -9.15 -1.97 -8.79
CA GLY A 145 -9.75 -0.85 -8.06
C GLY A 145 -10.86 -1.27 -7.11
N LEU A 146 -11.73 -2.21 -7.51
CA LEU A 146 -12.79 -2.76 -6.66
C LEU A 146 -12.23 -3.52 -5.45
N VAL A 147 -11.19 -4.32 -5.65
CA VAL A 147 -10.56 -5.06 -4.55
C VAL A 147 -9.79 -4.12 -3.63
N GLN A 148 -9.15 -3.08 -4.16
CA GLN A 148 -8.48 -2.05 -3.35
C GLN A 148 -9.49 -1.23 -2.52
N LEU A 149 -10.62 -0.87 -3.12
CA LEU A 149 -11.75 -0.26 -2.41
C LEU A 149 -12.25 -1.18 -1.28
N TRP A 150 -12.43 -2.46 -1.56
CA TRP A 150 -12.87 -3.44 -0.57
C TRP A 150 -11.87 -3.57 0.59
N TYR A 151 -10.57 -3.61 0.28
CA TYR A 151 -9.50 -3.61 1.27
C TYR A 151 -9.55 -2.34 2.15
N GLY A 152 -9.62 -1.15 1.55
CA GLY A 152 -9.69 0.13 2.27
C GLY A 152 -10.92 0.24 3.18
N ILE A 153 -12.11 -0.18 2.72
CA ILE A 153 -13.33 -0.21 3.54
C ILE A 153 -13.17 -1.15 4.72
N ARG A 154 -12.54 -2.32 4.53
CA ARG A 154 -12.30 -3.29 5.61
C ARG A 154 -11.31 -2.74 6.64
N VAL A 155 -10.28 -2.02 6.21
CA VAL A 155 -9.36 -1.30 7.10
C VAL A 155 -10.11 -0.24 7.92
N LEU A 156 -10.96 0.57 7.30
CA LEU A 156 -11.74 1.62 7.98
C LEU A 156 -12.78 1.08 8.97
N LYS A 157 -13.29 -0.14 8.76
CA LYS A 157 -14.25 -0.79 9.67
C LYS A 157 -13.63 -1.30 10.96
N ILE A 158 -12.30 -1.42 11.06
CA ILE A 158 -11.62 -1.84 12.28
C ILE A 158 -11.54 -0.64 13.22
N GLN A 159 -11.93 -0.83 14.49
CA GLN A 159 -11.79 0.22 15.52
C GLN A 159 -10.29 0.43 15.83
N LEU A 160 -9.66 1.29 15.03
CA LEU A 160 -8.23 1.56 15.09
C LEU A 160 -7.97 2.85 15.91
N PRO A 161 -7.10 2.80 16.93
CA PRO A 161 -6.73 4.00 17.70
C PRO A 161 -5.85 4.98 16.91
N PHE A 162 -5.18 4.56 15.83
CA PHE A 162 -4.29 5.44 15.06
C PHE A 162 -5.00 6.16 13.91
N THR A 163 -4.97 7.50 13.94
CA THR A 163 -5.41 8.37 12.84
C THR A 163 -4.69 8.05 11.53
N SER A 164 -3.41 7.66 11.57
CA SER A 164 -2.62 7.35 10.36
C SER A 164 -3.14 6.14 9.59
N VAL A 165 -3.70 5.13 10.27
CA VAL A 165 -4.28 3.95 9.61
C VAL A 165 -5.62 4.31 8.96
N LYS A 166 -6.39 5.24 9.56
CA LYS A 166 -7.61 5.78 8.94
C LYS A 166 -7.28 6.59 7.68
N VAL A 167 -6.23 7.40 7.73
CA VAL A 167 -5.75 8.16 6.56
C VAL A 167 -5.34 7.21 5.44
N MET A 168 -4.58 6.15 5.74
CA MET A 168 -4.23 5.11 4.78
C MET A 168 -5.48 4.45 4.16
N GLY A 169 -6.44 4.04 4.99
CA GLY A 169 -7.68 3.42 4.52
C GLY A 169 -8.50 4.34 3.62
N TRP A 170 -8.57 5.64 3.92
CA TRP A 170 -9.21 6.62 3.04
C TRP A 170 -8.47 6.80 1.71
N PHE A 171 -7.14 6.85 1.72
CA PHE A 171 -6.36 6.90 0.48
C PHE A 171 -6.58 5.67 -0.39
N ASP A 172 -6.65 4.46 0.21
CA ASP A 172 -6.97 3.23 -0.54
C ASP A 172 -8.40 3.25 -1.10
N VAL A 173 -9.38 3.79 -0.37
CA VAL A 173 -10.76 3.95 -0.86
C VAL A 173 -10.81 4.91 -2.04
N VAL A 174 -10.21 6.09 -1.91
CA VAL A 174 -10.24 7.11 -2.98
C VAL A 174 -9.46 6.64 -4.20
N SER A 175 -8.27 6.06 -3.99
CA SER A 175 -7.47 5.46 -5.07
C SER A 175 -8.25 4.34 -5.77
N GLY A 176 -8.88 3.43 -5.02
CA GLY A 176 -9.69 2.35 -5.59
C GLY A 176 -10.87 2.84 -6.43
N ILE A 177 -11.57 3.91 -6.01
CA ILE A 177 -12.64 4.54 -6.80
C ILE A 177 -12.07 5.14 -8.09
N CYS A 178 -10.93 5.84 -8.01
CA CYS A 178 -10.29 6.42 -9.20
C CYS A 178 -9.84 5.34 -10.20
N LEU A 179 -9.27 4.24 -9.71
CA LEU A 179 -8.84 3.11 -10.54
C LEU A 179 -10.05 2.39 -11.16
N ALA A 180 -11.12 2.18 -10.41
CA ALA A 180 -12.36 1.57 -10.90
C ALA A 180 -13.04 2.41 -11.99
N SER A 181 -12.88 3.74 -11.96
CA SER A 181 -13.41 4.65 -12.97
C SER A 181 -12.69 4.54 -14.32
N ILE A 182 -11.47 3.96 -14.36
CA ILE A 182 -10.55 3.86 -15.52
C ILE A 182 -10.11 5.23 -16.07
N VAL A 183 -11.01 6.19 -16.22
CA VAL A 183 -10.78 7.58 -16.64
C VAL A 183 -9.81 8.31 -15.72
N LEU A 184 -9.91 8.04 -14.41
CA LEU A 184 -9.07 8.67 -13.38
C LEU A 184 -7.87 7.80 -13.01
N PHE A 185 -7.48 6.84 -13.86
CA PHE A 185 -6.39 5.92 -13.59
C PHE A 185 -5.10 6.64 -13.17
N ALA A 186 -4.68 7.69 -13.90
CA ALA A 186 -3.47 8.44 -13.58
C ALA A 186 -3.53 9.12 -12.19
N PHE A 187 -4.72 9.59 -11.78
CA PHE A 187 -4.91 10.12 -10.43
C PHE A 187 -4.92 8.99 -9.39
N GLY A 188 -5.57 7.87 -9.69
CA GLY A 188 -5.64 6.71 -8.81
C GLY A 188 -4.26 6.13 -8.50
N THR A 189 -3.39 6.03 -9.50
CA THR A 189 -2.00 5.59 -9.32
C THR A 189 -1.19 6.57 -8.48
N LEU A 190 -1.30 7.88 -8.74
CA LEU A 190 -0.65 8.90 -7.92
C LEU A 190 -1.10 8.83 -6.46
N LEU A 191 -2.40 8.67 -6.20
CA LEU A 191 -2.91 8.49 -4.83
C LEU A 191 -2.38 7.21 -4.20
N SER A 192 -2.28 6.11 -4.95
CA SER A 192 -1.72 4.85 -4.46
C SER A 192 -0.24 5.00 -4.08
N ILE A 193 0.53 5.75 -4.88
CA ILE A 193 1.93 6.06 -4.58
C ILE A 193 2.02 6.91 -3.32
N ILE A 194 1.19 7.94 -3.18
CA ILE A 194 1.14 8.79 -1.97
C ILE A 194 0.77 7.95 -0.74
N ASN A 195 -0.06 6.92 -0.89
CA ASN A 195 -0.46 6.02 0.20
C ASN A 195 0.71 5.20 0.79
N THR A 196 1.84 5.09 0.10
CA THR A 196 3.06 4.46 0.65
C THR A 196 3.66 5.26 1.82
N ILE A 197 3.41 6.57 1.91
CA ILE A 197 3.89 7.44 2.98
C ILE A 197 3.25 7.10 4.34
N PRO A 198 1.91 7.11 4.49
CA PRO A 198 1.29 6.70 5.75
C PRO A 198 1.64 5.25 6.12
N LEU A 199 1.84 4.37 5.14
CA LEU A 199 2.32 3.01 5.38
C LEU A 199 3.72 2.99 6.01
N ALA A 200 4.67 3.77 5.48
CA ALA A 200 6.01 3.92 6.05
C ALA A 200 5.96 4.47 7.49
N LEU A 201 5.09 5.47 7.73
CA LEU A 201 4.89 6.05 9.06
C LEU A 201 4.31 5.04 10.06
N ILE A 202 3.41 4.16 9.63
CA ILE A 202 2.89 3.08 10.48
C ILE A 202 4.02 2.14 10.91
N PHE A 203 4.91 1.76 9.99
CA PHE A 203 6.07 0.92 10.32
C PHE A 203 7.06 1.61 11.28
N LEU A 204 7.34 2.90 11.09
CA LEU A 204 8.21 3.66 12.00
C LEU A 204 7.60 3.84 13.39
N ARG A 205 6.29 4.11 13.48
CA ARG A 205 5.58 4.21 14.76
C ARG A 205 5.57 2.86 15.48
N ALA A 206 5.28 1.79 14.76
CA ALA A 206 5.36 0.43 15.30
C ALA A 206 6.78 0.10 15.82
N ALA A 207 7.83 0.54 15.12
CA ALA A 207 9.21 0.36 15.56
C ALA A 207 9.53 1.13 16.86
N GLY A 208 8.98 2.34 17.01
CA GLY A 208 9.12 3.16 18.21
C GLY A 208 8.40 2.58 19.42
N GLU A 209 7.22 1.98 19.23
CA GLU A 209 6.49 1.28 20.29
C GLU A 209 7.25 0.04 20.79
N GLN A 210 7.82 -0.73 19.86
CA GLN A 210 8.67 -1.87 20.18
C GLN A 210 9.93 -1.47 20.96
N GLU A 211 10.58 -0.36 20.59
CA GLU A 211 11.76 0.13 21.32
C GLU A 211 11.42 0.64 22.73
N ARG A 212 10.25 1.29 22.89
CA ARG A 212 9.77 1.74 24.20
C ARG A 212 9.35 0.59 25.10
N ALA A 213 8.84 -0.50 24.54
CA ALA A 213 8.46 -1.69 25.32
C ALA A 213 9.66 -2.55 25.72
N ALA A 214 10.81 -2.39 25.05
CA ALA A 214 12.06 -3.09 25.37
C ALA A 214 12.94 -2.34 26.39
N ARG A 215 12.58 -1.11 26.77
CA ARG A 215 13.22 -0.30 27.82
C ARG A 215 12.42 -0.37 29.10
#